data_AF-A0A534UKH6-F1
#
_entry.id   AF-A0A534UKH6-F1
#
_cell.length_a   1.000
_cell.length_b   1.000
_cell.length_c   1.000
_cell.angle_alpha   90.00
_cell.angle_beta   90.00
_cell.angle_gamma   90.00
#
_symmetry.space_group_name_H-M   'P 1'
#
loop_
_entity.id
_entity.type
_entity.pdbx_description
1 polymer ?
#
loop_
_entity_poly.entity_id
_entity_poly.type
_entity_poly.pdbx_seq_one_letter_code
_entity_poly.pdbx_strand_id
1 'polypeptide(L)'
;MAEIRPSSVAALVPAWGLEATLDFARKLAAQDPAWVRGGTRAITALQAGEFPLCLAVQSSSIKRVQAKDPTNVVAYKIVEPVPIRVVSRIDGVLRMAEHPYAALLWLEFHASPEGQKVLEDHGPFQASVLTTGSATEKETRGKKLSEVDWQHLTKLDEYEAKIVEAYGFPMAK
;
A
#
# COMPACT_ATOMS: atom_id res chain seq x y z
N MET A 1 -12.76 -11.74 15.30
CA MET A 1 -13.01 -11.01 14.04
C MET A 1 -11.67 -10.59 13.47
N ALA A 2 -11.40 -10.76 12.18
CA ALA A 2 -10.11 -10.35 11.61
C ALA A 2 -9.96 -8.83 11.74
N GLU A 3 -8.86 -8.36 12.33
CA GLU A 3 -8.47 -6.95 12.30
C GLU A 3 -8.07 -6.63 10.85
N ILE A 4 -9.02 -6.08 10.08
CA ILE A 4 -8.79 -5.63 8.70
C ILE A 4 -8.54 -4.13 8.75
N ARG A 5 -7.38 -3.72 8.25
CA ARG A 5 -7.07 -2.31 8.01
C ARG A 5 -7.26 -2.02 6.52
N PRO A 6 -8.38 -1.41 6.10
CA PRO A 6 -8.71 -1.20 4.69
C PRO A 6 -7.92 -0.02 4.09
N SER A 7 -6.68 0.14 4.54
CA SER A 7 -5.81 1.25 4.25
C SER A 7 -5.68 1.45 2.73
N SER A 8 -5.58 0.39 1.94
CA SER A 8 -5.40 0.51 0.48
C SER A 8 -6.64 1.04 -0.23
N VAL A 9 -7.83 0.77 0.32
CA VAL A 9 -9.10 1.35 -0.17
C VAL A 9 -9.25 2.78 0.34
N ALA A 10 -8.88 3.05 1.60
CA ALA A 10 -8.83 4.41 2.14
C ALA A 10 -7.91 5.33 1.33
N ALA A 11 -6.82 4.79 0.78
CA ALA A 11 -5.90 5.52 -0.08
C ALA A 11 -6.48 5.91 -1.46
N LEU A 12 -7.72 5.53 -1.79
CA LEU A 12 -8.43 5.97 -3.00
C LEU A 12 -9.21 7.28 -2.79
N VAL A 13 -9.43 7.67 -1.53
CA VAL A 13 -10.17 8.90 -1.17
C VAL A 13 -9.58 10.17 -1.81
N PRO A 14 -8.25 10.37 -1.90
CA PRO A 14 -7.70 11.55 -2.59
C PRO A 14 -8.16 11.68 -4.05
N ALA A 15 -8.25 10.56 -4.79
CA ALA A 15 -8.60 10.59 -6.22
C ALA A 15 -10.10 10.45 -6.53
N TRP A 16 -10.88 9.84 -5.63
CA TRP A 16 -12.30 9.56 -5.82
C TRP A 16 -13.22 10.37 -4.91
N GLY A 17 -12.72 10.91 -3.81
CA GLY A 17 -13.52 11.41 -2.72
C GLY A 17 -14.05 10.29 -1.82
N LEU A 18 -14.55 10.68 -0.64
CA LEU A 18 -15.00 9.74 0.39
C LEU A 18 -16.21 8.92 -0.07
N GLU A 19 -17.29 9.57 -0.53
CA GLU A 19 -18.53 8.87 -0.87
C GLU A 19 -18.36 7.83 -1.99
N ALA A 20 -17.62 8.16 -3.05
CA ALA A 20 -17.34 7.20 -4.13
C ALA A 20 -16.49 6.02 -3.62
N THR A 21 -15.57 6.26 -2.70
CA THR A 21 -14.77 5.20 -2.07
C THR A 21 -15.64 4.29 -1.17
N LEU A 22 -16.59 4.87 -0.44
CA LEU A 22 -17.53 4.10 0.39
C LEU A 22 -18.51 3.28 -0.48
N ASP A 23 -18.99 3.83 -1.59
CA ASP A 23 -19.80 3.09 -2.56
C ASP A 23 -19.02 1.90 -3.15
N PHE A 24 -17.76 2.12 -3.53
CA PHE A 24 -16.87 1.04 -3.96
C PHE A 24 -16.69 -0.03 -2.87
N ALA A 25 -16.51 0.39 -1.61
CA ALA A 25 -16.37 -0.53 -0.49
C ALA A 25 -17.62 -1.41 -0.28
N ARG A 26 -18.82 -0.81 -0.32
CA ARG A 26 -20.10 -1.54 -0.23
C ARG A 26 -20.25 -2.54 -1.37
N LYS A 27 -19.92 -2.13 -2.60
CA LYS A 27 -19.97 -3.01 -3.79
C LYS A 27 -18.95 -4.14 -3.74
N LEU A 28 -17.79 -3.92 -3.09
CA LEU A 28 -16.81 -4.98 -2.87
C LEU A 28 -17.32 -5.99 -1.84
N ALA A 29 -17.88 -5.52 -0.71
CA ALA A 29 -18.45 -6.39 0.31
C ALA A 29 -19.63 -7.22 -0.21
N ALA A 30 -20.44 -6.67 -1.11
CA ALA A 30 -21.55 -7.37 -1.75
C ALA A 30 -21.12 -8.56 -2.64
N GLN A 31 -19.83 -8.71 -2.94
CA GLN A 31 -19.27 -9.86 -3.67
C GLN A 31 -18.90 -11.04 -2.75
N ASP A 32 -19.24 -10.95 -1.45
CA ASP A 32 -18.91 -11.95 -0.42
C ASP A 32 -17.42 -12.36 -0.40
N PRO A 33 -16.49 -11.38 -0.28
CA PRO A 33 -15.06 -11.67 -0.36
C PRO A 33 -14.56 -12.39 0.89
N ALA A 34 -13.54 -13.24 0.70
CA ALA A 34 -12.79 -13.80 1.82
C ALA A 34 -11.89 -12.74 2.46
N TRP A 35 -12.21 -12.41 3.70
CA TRP A 35 -11.50 -11.41 4.47
C TRP A 35 -10.26 -11.99 5.18
N VAL A 36 -9.09 -11.43 4.88
CA VAL A 36 -7.80 -11.95 5.38
C VAL A 36 -7.00 -10.85 6.07
N ARG A 37 -6.40 -11.19 7.22
CA ARG A 37 -5.43 -10.33 7.89
C ARG A 37 -4.06 -10.48 7.22
N GLY A 38 -3.53 -9.37 6.71
CA GLY A 38 -2.19 -9.28 6.14
C GLY A 38 -2.11 -9.73 4.68
N GLY A 39 -1.42 -8.93 3.85
CA GLY A 39 -1.30 -9.19 2.41
C GLY A 39 -0.51 -10.46 2.07
N THR A 40 0.46 -10.87 2.89
CA THR A 40 1.24 -12.10 2.67
C THR A 40 0.36 -13.34 2.65
N ARG A 41 -0.58 -13.45 3.60
CA ARG A 41 -1.51 -14.59 3.64
C ARG A 41 -2.44 -14.60 2.43
N ALA A 42 -2.92 -13.44 1.99
CA ALA A 42 -3.72 -13.33 0.78
C ALA A 42 -2.95 -13.78 -0.47
N ILE A 43 -1.67 -13.41 -0.59
CA ILE A 43 -0.81 -13.84 -1.70
C ILE A 43 -0.55 -15.36 -1.64
N THR A 44 -0.32 -15.94 -0.46
CA THR A 44 -0.14 -17.40 -0.33
C THR A 44 -1.39 -18.17 -0.76
N ALA A 45 -2.58 -17.72 -0.35
CA ALA A 45 -3.83 -18.34 -0.77
C ALA A 45 -4.06 -18.22 -2.29
N LEU A 46 -3.69 -17.08 -2.88
CA LEU A 46 -3.68 -16.89 -4.35
C LEU A 46 -2.72 -17.87 -5.04
N GLN A 47 -1.48 -18.01 -4.54
CA GLN A 47 -0.50 -18.95 -5.10
C GLN A 47 -0.95 -20.41 -5.01
N ALA A 48 -1.65 -20.78 -3.94
CA ALA A 48 -2.22 -22.12 -3.75
C ALA A 48 -3.45 -22.38 -4.63
N GLY A 49 -3.98 -21.35 -5.31
CA GLY A 49 -5.20 -21.46 -6.12
C GLY A 49 -6.49 -21.50 -5.29
N GLU A 50 -6.44 -21.17 -3.99
CA GLU A 50 -7.63 -21.10 -3.13
C GLU A 50 -8.56 -19.96 -3.56
N PHE A 51 -7.98 -18.85 -4.04
CA PHE A 51 -8.72 -17.71 -4.55
C PHE A 51 -8.12 -17.25 -5.89
N PRO A 52 -8.94 -16.84 -6.87
CA PRO A 52 -8.44 -16.42 -8.18
C PRO A 52 -7.93 -14.97 -8.19
N LEU A 53 -8.26 -14.18 -7.17
CA LEU A 53 -7.93 -12.76 -7.10
C LEU A 53 -7.70 -12.33 -5.64
N CYS A 54 -6.70 -11.48 -5.43
CA CYS A 54 -6.58 -10.70 -4.20
C CYS A 54 -6.46 -9.21 -4.54
N LEU A 55 -7.07 -8.36 -3.71
CA LEU A 55 -7.03 -6.91 -3.84
C LEU A 55 -6.04 -6.34 -2.82
N ALA A 56 -5.49 -5.15 -3.11
CA ALA A 56 -4.92 -4.27 -2.09
C ALA A 56 -3.64 -4.80 -1.38
N VAL A 57 -2.93 -5.75 -2.00
CA VAL A 57 -1.64 -6.26 -1.52
C VAL A 57 -0.47 -5.40 -2.03
N GLN A 58 0.66 -5.41 -1.32
CA GLN A 58 1.83 -4.61 -1.66
C GLN A 58 2.54 -5.17 -2.91
N SER A 59 2.80 -4.31 -3.92
CA SER A 59 3.43 -4.71 -5.20
C SER A 59 4.79 -5.40 -5.01
N SER A 60 5.60 -4.94 -4.07
CA SER A 60 6.89 -5.55 -3.71
C SER A 60 6.76 -7.00 -3.24
N SER A 61 5.66 -7.33 -2.54
CA SER A 61 5.41 -8.70 -2.06
C SER A 61 5.06 -9.63 -3.21
N ILE A 62 4.25 -9.15 -4.18
CA ILE A 62 3.96 -9.92 -5.40
C ILE A 62 5.25 -10.13 -6.20
N LYS A 63 6.04 -9.09 -6.41
CA LYS A 63 7.28 -9.19 -7.19
C LYS A 63 8.30 -10.13 -6.56
N ARG A 64 8.35 -10.18 -5.22
CA ARG A 64 9.16 -11.16 -4.49
C ARG A 64 8.68 -12.58 -4.73
N VAL A 65 7.37 -12.78 -4.84
CA VAL A 65 6.78 -14.08 -5.19
C VAL A 65 7.13 -14.44 -6.64
N GLN A 66 6.90 -13.54 -7.60
CA GLN A 66 7.23 -13.76 -9.02
C GLN A 66 8.72 -14.07 -9.22
N ALA A 67 9.61 -13.40 -8.49
CA ALA A 67 11.06 -13.66 -8.56
C ALA A 67 11.46 -15.06 -8.07
N LYS A 68 10.65 -15.69 -7.22
CA LYS A 68 10.89 -17.04 -6.67
C LYS A 68 10.12 -18.13 -7.41
N ASP A 69 9.15 -17.75 -8.22
CA ASP A 69 8.25 -18.66 -8.93
C ASP A 69 8.53 -18.64 -10.44
N PRO A 70 9.28 -19.62 -10.97
CA PRO A 70 9.60 -19.68 -12.40
C PRO A 70 8.38 -19.95 -13.27
N THR A 71 7.27 -20.44 -12.70
CA THR A 71 6.02 -20.69 -13.44
C THR A 71 5.20 -19.42 -13.63
N ASN A 72 5.49 -18.37 -12.84
CA ASN A 72 4.83 -17.07 -12.87
C ASN A 72 3.29 -17.18 -12.84
N VAL A 73 2.76 -18.08 -12.01
CA VAL A 73 1.30 -18.31 -11.91
C VAL A 73 0.55 -17.12 -11.32
N VAL A 74 1.25 -16.27 -10.56
CA VAL A 74 0.70 -15.03 -10.02
C VAL A 74 1.05 -13.84 -10.92
N ALA A 75 0.02 -13.23 -11.51
CA ALA A 75 0.13 -11.94 -12.19
C ALA A 75 -0.36 -10.80 -11.28
N TYR A 76 0.08 -9.57 -11.54
CA TYR A 76 -0.52 -8.37 -10.97
C TYR A 76 -0.94 -7.40 -12.07
N LYS A 77 -1.91 -6.57 -11.74
CA LYS A 77 -2.35 -5.46 -12.57
C LYS A 77 -2.45 -4.21 -11.72
N ILE A 78 -1.82 -3.13 -12.19
CA ILE A 78 -2.04 -1.79 -11.66
C ILE A 78 -3.33 -1.25 -12.28
N VAL A 79 -4.29 -0.91 -11.42
CA VAL A 79 -5.60 -0.35 -11.79
C VAL A 79 -5.65 1.10 -11.35
N GLU A 80 -6.25 1.97 -12.16
CA GLU A 80 -6.33 3.40 -11.89
C GLU A 80 -7.63 3.77 -11.17
N PRO A 81 -7.60 4.71 -10.21
CA PRO A 81 -6.43 5.45 -9.75
C PRO A 81 -5.51 4.58 -8.88
N VAL A 82 -4.21 4.77 -9.02
CA VAL A 82 -3.20 3.98 -8.30
C VAL A 82 -3.02 4.56 -6.91
N PRO A 83 -3.38 3.85 -5.82
CA PRO A 83 -3.16 4.33 -4.48
C PRO A 83 -1.65 4.35 -4.19
N ILE A 84 -1.12 5.55 -4.01
CA ILE A 84 0.27 5.76 -3.62
C ILE A 84 0.26 6.34 -2.22
N ARG A 85 0.82 5.58 -1.28
CA ARG A 85 1.16 6.13 0.03
C ARG A 85 2.59 6.64 0.01
N VAL A 86 2.78 7.85 -0.52
CA VAL A 86 4.06 8.57 -0.40
C VAL A 86 4.48 8.66 1.06
N VAL A 87 3.50 8.72 1.97
CA VAL A 87 3.70 8.88 3.41
C VAL A 87 3.64 7.53 4.18
N SER A 88 3.76 6.37 3.51
CA SER A 88 3.79 5.06 4.21
C SER A 88 5.08 4.77 4.97
N ARG A 89 6.11 5.60 4.80
CA ARG A 89 7.39 5.57 5.50
C ARG A 89 7.68 6.97 6.04
N ILE A 90 6.89 7.38 7.03
CA ILE A 90 7.23 8.57 7.81
C ILE A 90 8.39 8.17 8.71
N ASP A 91 9.58 8.56 8.31
CA ASP A 91 10.72 8.51 9.20
C ASP A 91 10.82 9.85 9.93
N GLY A 92 11.02 9.80 11.24
CA GLY A 92 11.09 10.99 12.09
C GLY A 92 12.19 10.83 13.13
N VAL A 93 12.81 11.95 13.50
CA VAL A 93 13.80 11.99 14.58
C VAL A 93 13.09 12.32 15.88
N LEU A 94 13.22 11.44 16.88
CA LEU A 94 12.69 11.70 18.22
C LEU A 94 13.41 12.87 18.87
N ARG A 95 12.65 13.73 19.57
CA ARG A 95 13.19 14.89 20.29
C ARG A 95 14.30 14.52 21.30
N MET A 96 14.19 13.33 21.90
CA MET A 96 15.12 12.81 22.92
C MET A 96 16.04 11.71 22.37
N ALA A 97 16.24 11.65 21.05
CA ALA A 97 17.16 10.66 20.47
C ALA A 97 18.59 10.88 21.03
N GLU A 98 19.27 9.78 21.39
CA GLU A 98 20.65 9.83 21.89
C GLU A 98 21.64 10.35 20.82
N HIS A 99 21.30 10.14 19.54
CA HIS A 99 22.13 10.51 18.39
C HIS A 99 21.31 11.22 17.29
N PRO A 100 20.81 12.45 17.52
CA PRO A 100 19.89 13.12 16.62
C PRO A 100 20.55 13.46 15.26
N TYR A 101 21.83 13.81 15.24
CA TYR A 101 22.55 14.12 14.01
C TYR A 101 22.78 12.89 13.13
N ALA A 102 23.04 11.73 13.74
CA ALA A 102 23.14 10.47 12.99
C ALA A 102 21.78 10.08 12.39
N ALA A 103 20.68 10.30 13.13
CA ALA A 103 19.34 10.08 12.62
C ALA A 103 19.01 11.03 11.44
N LEU A 104 19.41 12.30 11.51
CA LEU A 104 19.24 13.24 10.39
C LEU A 104 20.04 12.80 9.16
N LEU A 105 21.29 12.37 9.33
CA LEU A 105 22.10 11.81 8.23
C LEU A 105 21.45 10.57 7.62
N TRP A 106 20.83 9.71 8.44
CA TRP A 106 20.08 8.56 7.96
C TRP A 106 18.88 8.98 7.09
N LEU A 107 18.12 10.00 7.49
CA LEU A 107 17.00 10.51 6.70
C LEU A 107 17.47 11.09 5.35
N GLU A 108 18.57 11.84 5.37
CA GLU A 108 19.18 12.40 4.15
C GLU A 108 19.64 11.28 3.20
N PHE A 109 20.36 10.28 3.72
CA PHE A 109 20.78 9.13 2.93
C PHE A 109 19.59 8.35 2.38
N HIS A 110 18.57 8.06 3.20
CA HIS A 110 17.39 7.32 2.78
C HIS A 110 16.64 8.03 1.64
N ALA A 111 16.63 9.37 1.63
CA ALA A 111 16.02 10.17 0.55
C ALA A 111 16.93 10.40 -0.66
N SER A 112 18.24 10.13 -0.56
CA SER A 112 19.22 10.39 -1.62
C SER A 112 19.07 9.40 -2.80
N PRO A 113 19.57 9.75 -4.01
CA PRO A 113 19.64 8.81 -5.13
C PRO A 113 20.36 7.50 -4.78
N GLU A 114 21.44 7.58 -4.01
CA GLU A 114 22.22 6.42 -3.56
C GLU A 114 21.41 5.54 -2.62
N GLY A 115 20.74 6.11 -1.61
CA GLY A 115 19.89 5.33 -0.70
C GLY A 115 18.71 4.69 -1.40
N GLN A 116 18.07 5.42 -2.32
CA GLN A 116 16.98 4.88 -3.14
C GLN A 116 17.46 3.76 -4.06
N LYS A 117 18.68 3.86 -4.59
CA LYS A 117 19.31 2.76 -5.35
C LYS A 117 19.55 1.53 -4.47
N VAL A 118 20.08 1.70 -3.25
CA VAL A 118 20.27 0.59 -2.31
C VAL A 118 18.96 -0.11 -2.00
N LEU A 119 17.87 0.63 -1.79
CA LEU A 119 16.53 0.05 -1.59
C LEU A 119 16.13 -0.84 -2.78
N GLU A 120 16.30 -0.35 -4.00
CA GLU A 120 15.91 -1.06 -5.21
C GLU A 120 16.77 -2.31 -5.47
N ASP A 121 18.08 -2.23 -5.20
CA ASP A 121 19.01 -3.35 -5.38
C ASP A 121 18.73 -4.50 -4.39
N HIS A 122 18.22 -4.18 -3.20
CA HIS A 122 17.97 -5.15 -2.12
C HIS A 122 16.49 -5.57 -1.98
N GLY A 123 15.60 -5.05 -2.82
CA GLY A 123 14.23 -5.53 -2.88
C GLY A 123 13.42 -4.93 -4.02
N PRO A 124 12.47 -5.68 -4.59
CA PRO A 124 11.65 -5.16 -5.67
C PRO A 124 10.75 -4.04 -5.17
N PHE A 125 10.65 -2.95 -5.95
CA PHE A 125 9.69 -1.86 -5.71
C PHE A 125 9.84 -1.25 -4.31
N GLN A 126 11.08 -1.09 -3.85
CA GLN A 126 11.36 -0.50 -2.54
C GLN A 126 11.68 0.98 -2.64
N ALA A 127 12.19 1.44 -3.78
CA ALA A 127 12.42 2.85 -4.01
C ALA A 127 11.11 3.63 -4.16
N SER A 128 11.18 4.90 -3.81
CA SER A 128 10.08 5.85 -3.88
C SER A 128 9.57 6.00 -5.30
N VAL A 129 8.25 6.22 -5.41
CA VAL A 129 7.62 6.61 -6.67
C VAL A 129 8.13 7.96 -7.18
N LEU A 130 8.68 8.80 -6.28
CA LEU A 130 9.24 10.11 -6.62
C LEU A 130 10.69 10.03 -7.13
N THR A 131 11.34 8.86 -7.00
CA THR A 131 12.69 8.65 -7.50
C THR A 131 12.63 8.35 -9.00
N THR A 132 13.12 9.30 -9.82
CA THR A 132 13.20 9.15 -11.27
C THR A 132 13.87 7.83 -11.66
N GLY A 133 13.16 7.01 -12.44
CA GLY A 133 13.72 5.76 -12.98
C GLY A 133 13.64 4.56 -12.03
N SER A 134 13.08 4.71 -10.82
CA SER A 134 12.74 3.57 -9.96
C SER A 134 11.71 2.65 -10.64
N ALA A 135 11.64 1.37 -10.24
CA ALA A 135 10.65 0.46 -10.81
C ALA A 135 9.22 0.94 -10.53
N THR A 136 8.98 1.43 -9.31
CA THR A 136 7.68 2.00 -8.91
C THR A 136 7.30 3.18 -9.80
N GLU A 137 8.21 4.14 -9.98
CA GLU A 137 7.97 5.33 -10.82
C GLU A 137 7.66 4.93 -12.27
N LYS A 138 8.46 4.03 -12.86
CA LYS A 138 8.26 3.54 -14.23
C LYS A 138 6.89 2.88 -14.42
N GLU A 139 6.45 2.09 -13.44
CA GLU A 139 5.19 1.34 -13.50
C GLU A 139 3.95 2.23 -13.30
N THR A 140 4.12 3.34 -12.59
CA THR A 140 3.04 4.31 -12.33
C THR A 140 3.08 5.53 -13.24
N ARG A 141 4.10 5.66 -14.09
CA ARG A 141 4.28 6.79 -15.02
C ARG A 141 3.05 6.97 -15.91
N GLY A 142 2.55 8.19 -15.95
CA GLY A 142 1.39 8.57 -16.77
C GLY A 142 0.04 8.02 -16.27
N LYS A 143 0.00 7.33 -15.13
CA LYS A 143 -1.24 6.84 -14.51
C LYS A 143 -1.84 7.89 -13.57
N LYS A 144 -3.16 7.88 -13.40
CA LYS A 144 -3.83 8.66 -12.37
C LYS A 144 -3.44 8.13 -10.99
N LEU A 145 -2.71 8.91 -10.21
CA LEU A 145 -2.33 8.56 -8.84
C LEU A 145 -3.40 9.03 -7.86
N SER A 146 -3.58 8.27 -6.78
CA SER A 146 -4.30 8.68 -5.57
C SER A 146 -3.27 8.81 -4.46
N GLU A 147 -2.71 10.00 -4.33
CA GLU A 147 -1.64 10.29 -3.39
C GLU A 147 -2.21 10.60 -2.00
N VAL A 148 -1.81 9.82 -1.01
CA VAL A 148 -2.11 10.13 0.40
C VAL A 148 -1.06 11.12 0.89
N ASP A 149 -1.34 12.41 0.71
CA ASP A 149 -0.52 13.52 1.21
C ASP A 149 -0.73 13.77 2.72
N TRP A 150 -0.12 14.82 3.26
CA TRP A 150 -0.27 15.20 4.67
C TRP A 150 -1.71 15.55 5.09
N GLN A 151 -2.52 16.10 4.18
CA GLN A 151 -3.91 16.47 4.47
C GLN A 151 -4.80 15.24 4.60
N HIS A 152 -4.53 14.21 3.80
CA HIS A 152 -5.26 12.94 3.84
C HIS A 152 -4.71 11.98 4.88
N LEU A 153 -3.40 11.98 5.15
CA LEU A 153 -2.77 11.12 6.16
C LEU A 153 -3.43 11.29 7.53
N THR A 154 -3.64 12.54 7.96
CA THR A 154 -4.24 12.86 9.27
C THR A 154 -5.69 12.39 9.41
N LYS A 155 -6.33 12.04 8.28
CA LYS A 155 -7.72 11.57 8.21
C LYS A 155 -7.82 10.09 7.85
N LEU A 156 -6.69 9.39 7.67
CA LEU A 156 -6.68 8.03 7.15
C LEU A 156 -7.41 7.07 8.09
N ASP A 157 -7.24 7.22 9.41
CA ASP A 157 -7.96 6.43 10.42
C ASP A 157 -9.48 6.65 10.35
N GLU A 158 -9.93 7.88 10.10
CA GLU A 158 -11.35 8.19 9.90
C GLU A 158 -11.91 7.52 8.64
N TYR A 159 -11.15 7.57 7.53
CA TYR A 159 -11.52 6.90 6.29
C TYR A 159 -11.59 5.39 6.48
N GLU A 160 -10.61 4.80 7.17
CA GLU A 160 -10.59 3.37 7.46
C GLU A 160 -11.79 2.95 8.29
N ALA A 161 -12.14 3.70 9.34
CA ALA A 161 -13.31 3.42 10.16
C ALA A 161 -14.62 3.43 9.35
N LYS A 162 -14.82 4.45 8.49
CA LYS A 162 -16.01 4.53 7.61
C LYS A 162 -16.04 3.40 6.58
N ILE A 163 -14.88 2.96 6.08
CA ILE A 163 -14.80 1.84 5.14
C ILE A 163 -15.11 0.51 5.84
N VAL A 164 -14.65 0.30 7.08
CA VAL A 164 -15.00 -0.87 7.89
C VAL A 164 -16.51 -0.95 8.09
N GLU A 165 -17.16 0.19 8.39
CA GLU A 165 -18.62 0.27 8.46
C GLU A 165 -19.28 -0.06 7.10
N ALA A 166 -18.75 0.50 6.00
CA ALA A 166 -19.25 0.23 4.66
C ALA A 166 -19.08 -1.24 4.22
N TYR A 167 -18.11 -1.97 4.77
CA TYR A 167 -17.97 -3.41 4.58
C TYR A 167 -18.99 -4.24 5.37
N GLY A 168 -19.73 -3.63 6.30
CA GLY A 168 -20.72 -4.31 7.12
C GLY A 168 -20.13 -5.09 8.29
N PHE A 169 -18.89 -4.79 8.71
CA PHE A 169 -18.33 -5.41 9.90
C PHE A 169 -19.00 -4.87 11.17
N PRO A 170 -19.25 -5.73 12.18
CA PRO A 170 -19.80 -5.27 13.44
C PRO A 170 -18.81 -4.34 14.14
N MET A 171 -19.24 -3.11 14.42
CA MET A 171 -18.47 -2.14 15.19
C MET A 171 -18.48 -2.56 16.66
N ALA A 172 -17.31 -2.54 17.32
CA ALA A 172 -17.26 -2.66 18.77
C ALA A 172 -17.99 -1.45 19.37
N LYS A 173 -19.02 -1.71 20.20
CA LYS A 173 -19.69 -0.70 21.01
C LYS A 173 -18.80 -0.26 22.18
#